data_AF-A0A3D4Y4S7-F1
#
_entry.id   AF-A0A3D4Y4S7-F1
#
_cell.length_a   1.000
_cell.length_b   1.000
_cell.length_c   1.000
_cell.angle_alpha   90.00
_cell.angle_beta   90.00
_cell.angle_gamma   90.00
#
_symmetry.space_group_name_H-M   'P 1'
#
loop_
_entity.id
_entity.type
_entity.pdbx_description
1 polymer ?
#
loop_
_entity_poly.entity_id
_entity_poly.type
_entity_poly.pdbx_seq_one_letter_code
_entity_poly.pdbx_strand_id
1 'polypeptide(L)'
;MLIDLYDIWENKIDFKEQISVANEGIIDRIYSLFEMDRSRSCSIFAPAMIFPEQKYDSSQRTYTFIAKASRGVVVALNADEYEEGQLEKEIANIEKYHKSGTLHIVETFNRFDKSGLRGIHIPADMPIEYLIYDSFMNPNQMHMSLGEEGKKRKTCTALDVIYYLNFMDDIDELFEYLSYSNEKDYESSFGFGSDAALYFTWKNQGRYIAKGAIIFNMVDVGYDTENEAVVDYFKEELKDYPFHMRDYLFREQFSWKIEKRDFDTYEYTVKHGMGFGGIYLPLPQKNYDFLTNNVEFYKDVKDFGEYRQWIQLLEEIITEGFDSIKCIFEDNKAISNTGIQIAFMPIEYAVHAGHESFLYEDRIYVYSDAQYYSHKWIIRYVVKDINRIYEDIQEAKNRSTEFNILREILIPLLDRMPDLNELFESKRKKVSLEKKKVEVF
;
A
#
# COMPACT_ATOMS: atom_id res chain seq x y z
N MET A 1 20.90 4.58 18.94
CA MET A 1 21.46 5.82 18.34
C MET A 1 20.37 6.77 17.83
N LEU A 2 19.49 6.40 16.89
CA LEU A 2 18.42 7.31 16.43
C LEU A 2 17.36 7.56 17.51
N ILE A 3 16.94 6.50 18.21
CA ILE A 3 15.98 6.59 19.32
C ILE A 3 16.53 7.44 20.47
N ASP A 4 17.83 7.31 20.80
CA ASP A 4 18.49 8.16 21.81
C ASP A 4 18.54 9.64 21.40
N LEU A 5 18.74 9.91 20.09
CA LEU A 5 18.72 11.28 19.57
C LEU A 5 17.32 11.88 19.60
N TYR A 6 16.29 11.09 19.33
CA TYR A 6 14.89 11.50 19.46
C TYR A 6 14.58 11.90 20.91
N ASP A 7 14.95 11.06 21.88
CA ASP A 7 14.74 11.36 23.30
C ASP A 7 15.46 12.66 23.74
N ILE A 8 16.70 12.88 23.29
CA ILE A 8 17.41 14.15 23.56
C ILE A 8 16.72 15.36 22.93
N TRP A 9 16.11 15.19 21.76
CA TRP A 9 15.43 16.27 21.05
C TRP A 9 14.05 16.58 21.66
N GLU A 10 13.25 15.55 21.96
CA GLU A 10 11.91 15.71 22.52
C GLU A 10 11.95 16.39 23.91
N ASN A 11 12.99 16.11 24.71
CA ASN A 11 13.23 16.79 25.99
C ASN A 11 13.58 18.29 25.86
N LYS A 12 13.75 18.82 24.64
CA LYS A 12 14.04 20.25 24.39
C LYS A 12 12.85 21.06 23.91
N ILE A 13 11.76 20.38 23.52
CA ILE A 13 10.54 21.03 23.03
C ILE A 13 9.50 21.07 24.14
N ASP A 14 8.59 22.05 24.07
CA ASP A 14 7.49 22.15 25.04
C ASP A 14 6.32 21.20 24.72
N PHE A 15 5.39 21.07 25.66
CA PHE A 15 4.24 20.17 25.49
C PHE A 15 3.36 20.54 24.28
N LYS A 16 3.25 21.83 23.94
CA LYS A 16 2.46 22.26 22.78
C LYS A 16 3.14 21.88 21.47
N GLU A 17 4.47 21.98 21.43
CA GLU A 17 5.27 21.48 20.32
C GLU A 17 5.17 19.95 20.20
N GLN A 18 5.15 19.21 21.31
CA GLN A 18 4.95 17.75 21.31
C GLN A 18 3.60 17.35 20.67
N ILE A 19 2.51 18.06 21.00
CA ILE A 19 1.19 17.85 20.37
C ILE A 19 1.28 18.03 18.85
N SER A 20 1.93 19.11 18.40
CA SER A 20 2.10 19.41 16.96
C SER A 20 2.89 18.30 16.26
N VAL A 21 3.99 17.86 16.88
CA VAL A 21 4.86 16.79 16.36
C VAL A 21 4.11 15.48 16.26
N ALA A 22 3.29 15.13 17.25
CA ALA A 22 2.49 13.91 17.24
C ALA A 22 1.49 13.90 16.08
N ASN A 23 0.73 15.00 15.93
CA ASN A 23 -0.26 15.12 14.86
C ASN A 23 0.38 15.16 13.48
N GLU A 24 1.43 15.97 13.30
CA GLU A 24 2.17 16.05 12.04
C GLU A 24 2.86 14.73 11.69
N GLY A 25 3.40 14.02 12.68
CA GLY A 25 3.99 12.69 12.49
C GLY A 25 2.99 11.66 11.99
N ILE A 26 1.77 11.63 12.54
CA ILE A 26 0.69 10.76 12.04
C ILE A 26 0.27 11.18 10.62
N ILE A 27 0.13 12.48 10.35
CA ILE A 27 -0.27 12.98 9.02
C ILE A 27 0.80 12.65 7.97
N ASP A 28 2.07 12.88 8.26
CA ASP A 28 3.20 12.56 7.37
C ASP A 28 3.28 11.04 7.11
N ARG A 29 3.00 10.24 8.14
CA ARG A 29 2.90 8.79 8.00
C ARG A 29 1.77 8.38 7.05
N ILE A 30 0.59 8.98 7.20
CA ILE A 30 -0.54 8.77 6.27
C ILE A 30 -0.13 9.18 4.85
N TYR A 31 0.56 10.31 4.67
CA TYR A 31 0.96 10.75 3.33
C TYR A 31 1.93 9.78 2.68
N SER A 32 2.85 9.21 3.45
CA SER A 32 3.79 8.19 3.00
C SER A 32 3.07 6.90 2.61
N LEU A 33 2.19 6.39 3.49
CA LEU A 33 1.42 5.16 3.26
C LEU A 33 0.46 5.25 2.07
N PHE A 34 -0.05 6.44 1.77
CA PHE A 34 -1.03 6.70 0.71
C PHE A 34 -0.42 7.44 -0.49
N GLU A 35 0.92 7.54 -0.60
CA GLU A 35 1.62 8.26 -1.68
C GLU A 35 1.21 7.73 -3.08
N MET A 36 0.86 6.44 -3.13
CA MET A 36 0.47 5.72 -4.35
C MET A 36 -1.04 5.76 -4.63
N ASP A 37 -1.88 6.23 -3.70
CA ASP A 37 -3.32 6.33 -3.90
C ASP A 37 -3.69 7.52 -4.81
N ARG A 38 -3.77 7.24 -6.11
CA ARG A 38 -4.23 8.19 -7.12
C ARG A 38 -5.72 8.03 -7.45
N SER A 39 -6.45 7.20 -6.71
CA SER A 39 -7.86 6.96 -6.95
C SER A 39 -8.70 8.21 -6.66
N ARG A 40 -9.88 8.30 -7.29
CA ARG A 40 -10.88 9.33 -6.98
C ARG A 40 -11.62 9.05 -5.66
N SER A 41 -11.59 7.82 -5.20
CA SER A 41 -12.27 7.34 -3.99
C SER A 41 -11.26 7.12 -2.86
N CYS A 42 -10.76 8.21 -2.29
CA CYS A 42 -9.81 8.13 -1.19
C CYS A 42 -10.47 7.54 0.06
N SER A 43 -9.75 6.68 0.75
CA SER A 43 -10.19 6.05 2.01
C SER A 43 -9.70 6.78 3.25
N ILE A 44 -8.79 7.75 3.14
CA ILE A 44 -8.32 8.55 4.28
C ILE A 44 -8.20 10.02 3.93
N PHE A 45 -8.62 10.89 4.85
CA PHE A 45 -8.63 12.35 4.72
C PHE A 45 -7.81 12.93 5.86
N ALA A 46 -6.71 13.63 5.56
CA ALA A 46 -5.77 14.11 6.58
C ALA A 46 -5.05 15.40 6.12
N PRO A 47 -4.93 16.42 6.97
CA PRO A 47 -5.83 16.71 8.08
C PRO A 47 -7.25 16.97 7.56
N ALA A 48 -8.27 16.77 8.38
CA ALA A 48 -9.67 16.86 7.96
C ALA A 48 -10.49 17.77 8.86
N MET A 49 -11.57 18.37 8.34
CA MET A 49 -12.48 19.21 9.13
C MET A 49 -13.94 19.03 8.70
N ILE A 50 -14.89 19.37 9.57
CA ILE A 50 -16.31 19.48 9.17
C ILE A 50 -16.49 20.66 8.22
N PHE A 51 -17.28 20.45 7.18
CA PHE A 51 -17.62 21.44 6.17
C PHE A 51 -19.13 21.75 6.22
N PRO A 52 -19.57 22.56 7.20
CA PRO A 52 -21.00 22.82 7.41
C PRO A 52 -21.59 23.51 6.18
N GLU A 53 -22.77 23.03 5.74
CA GLU A 53 -23.43 23.53 4.51
C GLU A 53 -22.52 23.52 3.26
N GLN A 54 -21.52 22.63 3.23
CA GLN A 54 -20.52 22.56 2.17
C GLN A 54 -19.70 23.84 1.99
N LYS A 55 -19.43 24.58 3.08
CA LYS A 55 -18.59 25.77 3.09
C LYS A 55 -17.42 25.65 4.07
N TYR A 56 -16.31 26.29 3.69
CA TYR A 56 -15.16 26.43 4.57
C TYR A 56 -15.50 27.36 5.73
N ASP A 57 -15.26 26.87 6.94
CA ASP A 57 -15.45 27.61 8.17
C ASP A 57 -14.21 27.42 9.05
N SER A 58 -13.38 28.47 9.13
CA SER A 58 -12.15 28.46 9.90
C SER A 58 -12.35 28.29 11.41
N SER A 59 -13.60 28.36 11.91
CA SER A 59 -13.91 28.11 13.31
C SER A 59 -14.09 26.62 13.64
N GLN A 60 -14.25 25.77 12.62
CA GLN A 60 -14.34 24.32 12.83
C GLN A 60 -12.99 23.76 13.27
N ARG A 61 -13.05 22.70 14.08
CA ARG A 61 -11.85 21.97 14.49
C ARG A 61 -11.29 21.16 13.33
N THR A 62 -9.96 21.07 13.33
CA THR A 62 -9.22 20.15 12.46
C THR A 62 -8.99 18.86 13.25
N TYR A 63 -9.29 17.74 12.61
CA TYR A 63 -9.03 16.40 13.08
C TYR A 63 -7.78 15.88 12.39
N THR A 64 -7.02 15.02 13.07
CA THR A 64 -5.78 14.45 12.54
C THR A 64 -6.02 13.68 11.26
N PHE A 65 -7.02 12.79 11.28
CA PHE A 65 -7.52 12.15 10.07
C PHE A 65 -8.94 11.60 10.25
N ILE A 66 -9.58 11.35 9.12
CA ILE A 66 -10.81 10.59 9.02
C ILE A 66 -10.60 9.47 8.01
N ALA A 67 -10.90 8.23 8.39
CA ALA A 67 -10.71 7.06 7.55
C ALA A 67 -12.04 6.35 7.28
N LYS A 68 -12.34 6.09 6.01
CA LYS A 68 -13.54 5.43 5.53
C LYS A 68 -13.29 3.94 5.36
N ALA A 69 -13.93 3.13 6.20
CA ALA A 69 -14.02 1.69 6.07
C ALA A 69 -15.24 1.31 5.20
N SER A 70 -15.37 0.03 4.84
CA SER A 70 -16.56 -0.50 4.16
C SER A 70 -17.79 -0.47 5.07
N ARG A 71 -17.61 -0.68 6.37
CA ARG A 71 -18.69 -0.78 7.37
C ARG A 71 -18.92 0.48 8.20
N GLY A 72 -18.06 1.50 8.10
CA GLY A 72 -18.13 2.67 8.95
C GLY A 72 -17.03 3.68 8.69
N VAL A 73 -16.86 4.61 9.63
CA VAL A 73 -15.83 5.66 9.58
C VAL A 73 -15.09 5.73 10.90
N VAL A 74 -13.77 5.91 10.83
CA VAL A 74 -12.92 6.23 11.98
C VAL A 74 -12.63 7.72 12.00
N VAL A 75 -12.85 8.38 13.12
CA VAL A 75 -12.47 9.79 13.35
C VAL A 75 -11.37 9.83 14.41
N ALA A 76 -10.18 10.29 14.03
CA ALA A 76 -9.03 10.36 14.92
C ALA A 76 -8.89 11.75 15.56
N LEU A 77 -8.82 11.78 16.89
CA LEU A 77 -8.78 13.00 17.70
C LEU A 77 -7.67 12.91 18.74
N ASN A 78 -6.76 13.89 18.75
CA ASN A 78 -5.76 14.01 19.80
C ASN A 78 -6.39 14.67 21.04
N ALA A 79 -6.49 13.95 22.14
CA ALA A 79 -7.09 14.41 23.39
C ALA A 79 -6.36 15.64 23.99
N ASP A 80 -5.05 15.77 23.78
CA ASP A 80 -4.25 16.86 24.34
C ASP A 80 -4.52 18.21 23.65
N GLU A 81 -5.17 18.22 22.49
CA GLU A 81 -5.63 19.46 21.83
C GLU A 81 -6.85 20.09 22.54
N TYR A 82 -7.44 19.38 23.49
CA TYR A 82 -8.70 19.75 24.13
C TYR A 82 -8.50 20.00 25.62
N GLU A 83 -8.99 21.15 26.07
CA GLU A 83 -9.18 21.37 27.50
C GLU A 83 -10.31 20.47 28.05
N GLU A 84 -10.39 20.38 29.37
CA GLU A 84 -11.36 19.54 30.07
C GLU A 84 -12.80 19.73 29.55
N GLY A 85 -13.42 18.62 29.12
CA GLY A 85 -14.78 18.60 28.58
C GLY A 85 -14.97 19.19 27.17
N GLN A 86 -13.92 19.73 26.54
CA GLN A 86 -14.01 20.20 25.15
C GLN A 86 -14.08 19.05 24.14
N LEU A 87 -13.32 17.97 24.36
CA LEU A 87 -13.32 16.79 23.48
C LEU A 87 -14.74 16.18 23.35
N GLU A 88 -15.43 15.98 24.47
CA GLU A 88 -16.79 15.43 24.48
C GLU A 88 -17.81 16.36 23.80
N LYS A 89 -17.62 17.68 23.90
CA LYS A 89 -18.44 18.65 23.15
C LYS A 89 -18.20 18.56 21.65
N GLU A 90 -16.96 18.36 21.24
CA GLU A 90 -16.60 18.19 19.82
C GLU A 90 -17.17 16.88 19.27
N ILE A 91 -17.06 15.78 20.01
CA ILE A 91 -17.69 14.50 19.64
C ILE A 91 -19.21 14.66 19.52
N ALA A 92 -19.87 15.31 20.47
CA ALA A 92 -21.30 15.59 20.40
C ALA A 92 -21.68 16.47 19.20
N ASN A 93 -20.80 17.39 18.79
CA ASN A 93 -20.97 18.20 17.58
C ASN A 93 -20.90 17.33 16.32
N ILE A 94 -19.89 16.46 16.20
CA ILE A 94 -19.76 15.48 15.11
C ILE A 94 -21.03 14.61 15.03
N GLU A 95 -21.46 14.04 16.17
CA GLU A 95 -22.66 13.21 16.24
C GLU A 95 -23.94 13.96 15.81
N LYS A 96 -24.03 15.26 16.08
CA LYS A 96 -25.18 16.08 15.67
C LYS A 96 -25.25 16.23 14.16
N TYR A 97 -24.13 16.51 13.50
CA TYR A 97 -24.06 16.54 12.03
C TYR A 97 -24.33 15.16 11.43
N HIS A 98 -23.80 14.11 12.06
CA HIS A 98 -23.99 12.74 11.63
C HIS A 98 -25.47 12.32 11.68
N LYS A 99 -26.12 12.47 12.83
CA LYS A 99 -27.55 12.11 13.04
C LYS A 99 -28.50 12.91 12.15
N SER A 100 -28.12 14.12 11.75
CA SER A 100 -28.91 14.94 10.81
C SER A 100 -28.65 14.61 9.33
N GLY A 101 -27.71 13.71 9.03
CA GLY A 101 -27.32 13.33 7.66
C GLY A 101 -26.54 14.42 6.94
N THR A 102 -26.00 15.41 7.66
CA THR A 102 -25.33 16.60 7.07
C THR A 102 -23.82 16.62 7.31
N LEU A 103 -23.25 15.53 7.84
CA LEU A 103 -21.81 15.42 8.09
C LEU A 103 -21.04 15.33 6.77
N HIS A 104 -20.42 16.45 6.40
CA HIS A 104 -19.47 16.53 5.30
C HIS A 104 -18.10 16.82 5.88
N ILE A 105 -17.11 16.06 5.45
CA ILE A 105 -15.72 16.16 5.86
C ILE A 105 -14.89 16.53 4.64
N VAL A 106 -13.95 17.46 4.80
CA VAL A 106 -13.06 17.90 3.73
C VAL A 106 -11.63 17.98 4.25
N GLU A 107 -10.66 17.63 3.41
CA GLU A 107 -9.24 17.82 3.72
C GLU A 107 -8.91 19.31 3.83
N THR A 108 -8.03 19.66 4.75
CA THR A 108 -7.55 21.04 4.87
C THR A 108 -6.33 21.32 3.98
N PHE A 109 -5.73 20.27 3.41
CA PHE A 109 -4.55 20.35 2.55
C PHE A 109 -4.75 19.57 1.24
N ASN A 110 -4.29 20.14 0.12
CA ASN A 110 -4.35 19.49 -1.18
C ASN A 110 -3.09 18.64 -1.41
N ARG A 111 -3.16 17.35 -1.12
CA ARG A 111 -2.03 16.40 -1.20
C ARG A 111 -1.50 16.14 -2.62
N PHE A 112 -2.24 16.52 -3.66
CA PHE A 112 -1.96 16.10 -5.03
C PHE A 112 -1.90 17.24 -6.06
N ASP A 113 -1.94 18.50 -5.60
CA ASP A 113 -1.80 19.76 -6.35
C ASP A 113 -2.71 20.00 -7.57
N LYS A 114 -3.45 18.99 -8.05
CA LYS A 114 -4.13 19.00 -9.37
C LYS A 114 -5.66 18.79 -9.31
N SER A 115 -6.22 18.49 -8.13
CA SER A 115 -7.61 17.99 -8.01
C SER A 115 -8.53 18.76 -7.05
N GLY A 116 -8.09 19.90 -6.49
CA GLY A 116 -8.81 20.54 -5.38
C GLY A 116 -8.76 19.71 -4.09
N LEU A 117 -9.42 20.19 -3.04
CA LEU A 117 -9.52 19.48 -1.77
C LEU A 117 -10.46 18.28 -1.91
N ARG A 118 -10.08 17.14 -1.33
CA ARG A 118 -10.93 15.95 -1.30
C ARG A 118 -11.89 16.05 -0.12
N GLY A 119 -13.06 15.44 -0.26
CA GLY A 119 -14.03 15.37 0.81
C GLY A 119 -14.97 14.19 0.66
N ILE A 120 -15.68 13.91 1.74
CA ILE A 120 -16.63 12.81 1.85
C ILE A 120 -17.88 13.26 2.60
N HIS A 121 -19.03 12.79 2.14
CA HIS A 121 -20.27 12.81 2.90
C HIS A 121 -20.40 11.51 3.69
N ILE A 122 -20.68 11.61 4.99
CA ILE A 122 -20.88 10.47 5.88
C ILE A 122 -22.40 10.32 6.12
N PRO A 123 -23.04 9.28 5.57
CA PRO A 123 -24.45 9.01 5.78
C PRO A 123 -24.79 8.72 7.25
N ALA A 124 -26.01 9.06 7.67
CA ALA A 124 -26.46 8.90 9.07
C ALA A 124 -26.57 7.44 9.54
N ASP A 125 -26.63 6.49 8.60
CA ASP A 125 -26.67 5.05 8.83
C ASP A 125 -25.28 4.40 8.88
N MET A 126 -24.22 5.16 8.57
CA MET A 126 -22.84 4.68 8.62
C MET A 126 -22.26 4.89 10.02
N PRO A 127 -21.90 3.83 10.78
CA PRO A 127 -21.38 3.98 12.14
C PRO A 127 -20.06 4.75 12.16
N ILE A 128 -19.83 5.46 13.27
CA ILE A 128 -18.61 6.22 13.53
C ILE A 128 -17.92 5.65 14.76
N GLU A 129 -16.68 5.23 14.59
CA GLU A 129 -15.76 4.89 15.66
C GLU A 129 -14.78 6.04 15.90
N TYR A 130 -14.49 6.31 17.17
CA TYR A 130 -13.59 7.40 17.57
C TYR A 130 -12.25 6.82 18.02
N LEU A 131 -11.18 7.14 17.29
CA LEU A 131 -9.80 6.86 17.70
C LEU A 131 -9.29 8.04 18.51
N ILE A 132 -9.43 7.95 19.83
CA ILE A 132 -8.93 8.98 20.76
C ILE A 132 -7.51 8.62 21.17
N TYR A 133 -6.57 9.55 21.03
CA TYR A 133 -5.19 9.32 21.43
C TYR A 133 -4.56 10.52 22.14
N ASP A 134 -3.53 10.29 22.95
CA ASP A 134 -2.67 11.34 23.52
C ASP A 134 -1.37 11.51 22.72
N SER A 135 -0.61 12.59 22.97
CA SER A 135 0.55 12.96 22.15
C SER A 135 1.81 12.16 22.46
N PHE A 136 1.72 11.08 23.22
CA PHE A 136 2.89 10.27 23.58
C PHE A 136 3.46 9.54 22.36
N MET A 137 4.73 9.79 22.04
CA MET A 137 5.43 9.15 20.92
C MET A 137 6.77 8.51 21.26
N ASN A 138 7.33 8.73 22.46
CA ASN A 138 8.71 8.36 22.76
C ASN A 138 8.84 6.92 23.29
N PRO A 139 9.36 5.97 22.51
CA PRO A 139 9.47 4.57 22.96
C PRO A 139 10.51 4.37 24.08
N ASN A 140 11.38 5.36 24.37
CA ASN A 140 12.35 5.27 25.47
C ASN A 140 11.78 5.64 26.84
N GLN A 141 10.60 6.29 26.88
CA GLN A 141 10.01 6.77 28.12
C GLN A 141 8.91 5.82 28.58
N MET A 142 8.76 5.69 29.90
CA MET A 142 7.65 4.92 30.47
C MET A 142 6.39 5.79 30.43
N HIS A 143 5.40 5.38 29.63
CA HIS A 143 4.05 5.93 29.69
C HIS A 143 3.15 5.01 30.52
N MET A 144 2.48 5.56 31.52
CA MET A 144 1.52 4.83 32.35
C MET A 144 0.18 5.51 32.28
N SER A 145 -0.79 4.88 31.62
CA SER A 145 -2.20 5.25 31.70
C SER A 145 -2.96 4.19 32.49
N LEU A 146 -3.61 4.62 33.58
CA LEU A 146 -4.59 3.79 34.27
C LEU A 146 -5.95 4.16 33.72
N GLY A 147 -6.65 3.18 33.15
CA GLY A 147 -8.01 3.40 32.65
C GLY A 147 -8.89 3.96 33.77
N GLU A 148 -9.62 5.04 33.50
CA GLU A 148 -10.57 5.59 34.46
C GLU A 148 -11.88 4.81 34.41
N GLU A 149 -12.33 4.36 35.58
CA GLU A 149 -13.61 3.68 35.75
C GLU A 149 -14.76 4.63 35.32
N GLY A 150 -15.50 4.25 34.27
CA GLY A 150 -16.62 5.05 33.75
C GLY A 150 -16.32 5.96 32.55
N LYS A 151 -15.06 6.08 32.10
CA LYS A 151 -14.77 6.66 30.78
C LYS A 151 -15.35 5.76 29.69
N LYS A 152 -16.21 6.33 28.84
CA LYS A 152 -16.90 5.59 27.76
C LYS A 152 -15.97 5.19 26.62
N ARG A 153 -14.86 5.90 26.45
CA ARG A 153 -13.94 5.74 25.31
C ARG A 153 -12.53 5.52 25.83
N LYS A 154 -11.85 4.60 25.17
CA LYS A 154 -10.45 4.29 25.42
C LYS A 154 -9.57 5.34 24.74
N THR A 155 -8.49 5.73 25.41
CA THR A 155 -7.45 6.59 24.85
C THR A 155 -6.20 5.74 24.65
N CYS A 156 -5.67 5.73 23.42
CA CYS A 156 -4.36 5.14 23.11
C CYS A 156 -3.30 6.25 22.99
N THR A 157 -2.06 5.89 22.65
CA THR A 157 -0.99 6.88 22.41
C THR A 157 -0.87 7.21 20.92
N ALA A 158 -0.25 8.33 20.56
CA ALA A 158 0.08 8.64 19.18
C ALA A 158 1.00 7.57 18.55
N LEU A 159 1.89 6.96 19.35
CA LEU A 159 2.70 5.82 18.92
C LEU A 159 1.83 4.61 18.53
N ASP A 160 0.77 4.32 19.28
CA ASP A 160 -0.19 3.26 18.95
C ASP A 160 -0.84 3.49 17.58
N VAL A 161 -1.21 4.74 17.30
CA VAL A 161 -1.79 5.12 16.00
C VAL A 161 -0.80 4.81 14.86
N ILE A 162 0.50 5.08 15.05
CA ILE A 162 1.53 4.73 14.07
C ILE A 162 1.62 3.20 13.88
N TYR A 163 1.54 2.42 14.95
CA TYR A 163 1.49 0.96 14.85
C TYR A 163 0.25 0.49 14.06
N TYR A 164 -0.94 1.01 14.35
CA TYR A 164 -2.14 0.65 13.62
C TYR A 164 -2.00 0.95 12.12
N LEU A 165 -1.57 2.17 11.78
CA LEU A 165 -1.42 2.59 10.38
C LEU A 165 -0.39 1.74 9.61
N ASN A 166 0.70 1.33 10.25
CA ASN A 166 1.74 0.52 9.62
C ASN A 166 1.33 -0.93 9.38
N PHE A 167 0.60 -1.50 10.35
CA PHE A 167 0.36 -2.94 10.42
C PHE A 167 -1.08 -3.34 10.13
N MET A 168 -2.00 -2.40 9.93
CA MET A 168 -3.31 -2.70 9.38
C MET A 168 -3.19 -3.25 7.96
N ASP A 169 -4.01 -4.26 7.65
CA ASP A 169 -4.12 -4.77 6.27
C ASP A 169 -4.89 -3.78 5.39
N ASP A 170 -5.94 -3.18 5.95
CA ASP A 170 -6.80 -2.17 5.35
C ASP A 170 -7.48 -1.33 6.44
N ILE A 171 -8.32 -0.37 6.03
CA ILE A 171 -9.07 0.49 6.95
C ILE A 171 -10.19 -0.26 7.68
N ASP A 172 -10.68 -1.37 7.10
CA ASP A 172 -11.68 -2.21 7.75
C ASP A 172 -11.11 -2.88 9.00
N GLU A 173 -9.86 -3.34 8.97
CA GLU A 173 -9.19 -3.91 10.14
C GLU A 173 -9.09 -2.92 11.32
N LEU A 174 -8.72 -1.66 11.04
CA LEU A 174 -8.70 -0.62 12.07
C LEU A 174 -10.10 -0.36 12.64
N PHE A 175 -11.11 -0.26 11.77
CA PHE A 175 -12.50 -0.06 12.21
C PHE A 175 -13.02 -1.22 13.06
N GLU A 176 -12.74 -2.47 12.64
CA GLU A 176 -13.10 -3.68 13.36
C GLU A 176 -12.44 -3.73 14.74
N TYR A 177 -11.16 -3.38 14.85
CA TYR A 177 -10.46 -3.34 16.13
C TYR A 177 -11.07 -2.31 17.10
N LEU A 178 -11.37 -1.11 16.63
CA LEU A 178 -11.96 -0.06 17.46
C LEU A 178 -13.37 -0.42 17.94
N SER A 179 -14.19 -0.99 17.05
CA SER A 179 -15.51 -1.49 17.38
C SER A 179 -15.43 -2.60 18.44
N TYR A 180 -14.53 -3.57 18.22
CA TYR A 180 -14.26 -4.66 19.16
C TYR A 180 -13.81 -4.15 20.54
N SER A 181 -12.88 -3.18 20.56
CA SER A 181 -12.36 -2.64 21.81
C SER A 181 -13.43 -1.90 22.63
N ASN A 182 -14.50 -1.43 21.99
CA ASN A 182 -15.65 -0.81 22.63
C ASN A 182 -16.68 -1.83 23.14
N GLU A 183 -16.87 -2.96 22.44
CA GLU A 183 -17.81 -4.03 22.83
C GLU A 183 -17.31 -4.95 23.95
N LYS A 184 -15.99 -5.03 24.14
CA LYS A 184 -15.25 -5.69 25.24
C LYS A 184 -15.63 -7.16 25.53
N ASP A 185 -14.80 -8.07 25.05
CA ASP A 185 -14.71 -9.46 25.55
C ASP A 185 -13.94 -9.58 26.89
N TYR A 186 -13.47 -8.46 27.44
CA TYR A 186 -12.69 -8.44 28.68
C TYR A 186 -12.89 -7.15 29.50
N GLU A 187 -12.79 -7.26 30.83
CA GLU A 187 -12.96 -6.10 31.72
C GLU A 187 -11.71 -5.20 31.73
N SER A 188 -10.53 -5.80 31.71
CA SER A 188 -9.24 -5.10 31.74
C SER A 188 -8.16 -5.81 30.91
N SER A 189 -7.18 -5.06 30.43
CA SER A 189 -5.95 -5.58 29.83
C SER A 189 -4.76 -5.12 30.66
N PHE A 190 -3.79 -6.01 30.86
CA PHE A 190 -2.53 -5.72 31.56
C PHE A 190 -1.39 -6.22 30.69
N GLY A 191 -0.30 -5.46 30.62
CA GLY A 191 0.90 -5.85 29.91
C GLY A 191 1.96 -4.77 29.97
N PHE A 192 3.16 -5.15 29.57
CA PHE A 192 4.27 -4.22 29.37
C PHE A 192 4.36 -3.95 27.87
N GLY A 193 3.47 -3.08 27.43
CA GLY A 193 3.28 -2.68 26.05
C GLY A 193 2.16 -1.65 25.98
N SER A 194 2.09 -0.94 24.86
CA SER A 194 1.05 0.05 24.57
C SER A 194 -0.22 -0.63 24.03
N ASP A 195 -1.22 0.13 23.60
CA ASP A 195 -2.43 -0.46 23.05
C ASP A 195 -2.19 -1.25 21.74
N ALA A 196 -1.08 -0.98 21.07
CA ALA A 196 -0.55 -1.76 19.97
C ALA A 196 -0.34 -3.24 20.33
N ALA A 197 0.12 -3.56 21.55
CA ALA A 197 0.31 -4.96 21.98
C ALA A 197 -1.01 -5.73 22.00
N LEU A 198 -2.08 -5.07 22.46
CA LEU A 198 -3.43 -5.63 22.45
C LEU A 198 -3.96 -5.78 21.02
N TYR A 199 -3.72 -4.80 20.15
CA TYR A 199 -4.05 -4.87 18.74
C TYR A 199 -3.37 -6.06 18.04
N PHE A 200 -2.07 -6.25 18.23
CA PHE A 200 -1.34 -7.40 17.67
C PHE A 200 -1.84 -8.72 18.24
N THR A 201 -2.13 -8.78 19.54
CA THR A 201 -2.73 -9.98 20.17
C THR A 201 -4.08 -10.31 19.53
N TRP A 202 -4.95 -9.31 19.37
CA TRP A 202 -6.25 -9.46 18.71
C TRP A 202 -6.11 -9.93 17.26
N LYS A 203 -5.20 -9.31 16.48
CA LYS A 203 -4.92 -9.68 15.10
C LYS A 203 -4.42 -11.13 14.99
N ASN A 204 -3.45 -11.51 15.82
CA ASN A 204 -2.84 -12.84 15.80
C ASN A 204 -3.78 -13.96 16.27
N GLN A 205 -4.79 -13.66 17.09
CA GLN A 205 -5.81 -14.62 17.52
C GLN A 205 -6.97 -14.77 16.51
N GLY A 206 -6.88 -14.14 15.34
CA GLY A 206 -7.91 -14.20 14.30
C GLY A 206 -9.06 -13.22 14.52
N ARG A 207 -8.75 -12.04 15.06
CA ARG A 207 -9.67 -10.90 15.28
C ARG A 207 -10.74 -11.11 16.35
N TYR A 208 -10.44 -11.90 17.37
CA TYR A 208 -11.20 -12.01 18.62
C TYR A 208 -10.26 -12.51 19.73
N ILE A 209 -10.49 -12.13 20.99
CA ILE A 209 -9.70 -12.66 22.12
C ILE A 209 -10.50 -13.74 22.86
N ALA A 210 -11.82 -13.59 23.00
CA ALA A 210 -12.67 -14.63 23.55
C ALA A 210 -13.55 -15.25 22.47
N LYS A 211 -13.60 -16.59 22.40
CA LYS A 211 -14.57 -17.29 21.54
C LYS A 211 -15.83 -17.61 22.35
N GLY A 212 -16.97 -17.02 21.96
CA GLY A 212 -18.29 -17.36 22.52
C GLY A 212 -18.71 -16.44 23.67
N ALA A 213 -19.42 -16.97 24.66
CA ALA A 213 -20.02 -16.17 25.76
C ALA A 213 -19.09 -15.93 26.96
N ILE A 214 -17.78 -16.19 26.82
CA ILE A 214 -16.81 -16.02 27.90
C ILE A 214 -16.31 -14.58 27.85
N ILE A 215 -16.45 -13.87 28.96
CA ILE A 215 -15.85 -12.54 29.17
C ILE A 215 -14.69 -12.73 30.14
N PHE A 216 -13.49 -12.31 29.78
CA PHE A 216 -12.30 -12.41 30.63
C PHE A 216 -12.19 -11.22 31.58
N ASN A 217 -11.89 -11.45 32.86
CA ASN A 217 -11.66 -10.31 33.77
C ASN A 217 -10.38 -9.54 33.41
N MET A 218 -9.33 -10.26 32.99
CA MET A 218 -8.04 -9.67 32.64
C MET A 218 -7.42 -10.42 31.46
N VAL A 219 -6.94 -9.68 30.48
CA VAL A 219 -6.11 -10.19 29.38
C VAL A 219 -4.67 -9.74 29.62
N ASP A 220 -3.76 -10.70 29.75
CA ASP A 220 -2.32 -10.44 29.76
C ASP A 220 -1.83 -10.38 28.31
N VAL A 221 -1.43 -9.19 27.86
CA VAL A 221 -0.91 -8.97 26.50
C VAL A 221 0.60 -9.17 26.41
N GLY A 222 1.26 -9.58 27.51
CA GLY A 222 2.68 -9.91 27.52
C GLY A 222 3.61 -8.71 27.64
N TYR A 223 4.89 -8.97 27.33
CA TYR A 223 5.99 -8.01 27.34
C TYR A 223 6.56 -7.93 25.92
N ASP A 224 6.84 -6.72 25.41
CA ASP A 224 7.47 -6.51 24.10
C ASP A 224 6.72 -7.09 22.89
N THR A 225 5.41 -7.35 22.99
CA THR A 225 4.62 -7.99 21.92
C THR A 225 4.61 -7.17 20.62
N GLU A 226 4.55 -5.84 20.72
CA GLU A 226 4.69 -4.93 19.59
C GLU A 226 6.08 -5.00 18.93
N ASN A 227 7.14 -5.20 19.73
CA ASN A 227 8.51 -5.32 19.22
C ASN A 227 8.71 -6.65 18.50
N GLU A 228 8.17 -7.74 19.05
CA GLU A 228 8.15 -9.05 18.39
C GLU A 228 7.41 -8.97 17.05
N ALA A 229 6.22 -8.37 17.03
CA ALA A 229 5.43 -8.20 15.80
C ALA A 229 6.17 -7.41 14.72
N VAL A 230 6.85 -6.31 15.09
CA VAL A 230 7.69 -5.54 14.14
C VAL A 230 8.84 -6.40 13.61
N VAL A 231 9.59 -7.06 14.51
CA VAL A 231 10.75 -7.85 14.12
C VAL A 231 10.35 -9.00 13.20
N ASP A 232 9.25 -9.68 13.50
CA ASP A 232 8.73 -10.78 12.70
C ASP A 232 8.25 -10.30 11.33
N TYR A 233 7.60 -9.13 11.26
CA TYR A 233 7.24 -8.51 9.98
C TYR A 233 8.47 -8.25 9.09
N PHE A 234 9.57 -7.72 9.65
CA PHE A 234 10.79 -7.51 8.88
C PHE A 234 11.50 -8.82 8.48
N LYS A 235 11.45 -9.84 9.34
CA LYS A 235 12.12 -11.13 9.09
C LYS A 235 11.38 -12.01 8.10
N GLU A 236 10.05 -11.99 8.15
CA GLU A 236 9.20 -12.92 7.41
C GLU A 236 8.54 -12.24 6.21
N GLU A 237 7.88 -11.10 6.39
CA GLU A 237 7.12 -10.42 5.32
C GLU A 237 8.03 -9.58 4.40
N LEU A 238 9.00 -8.85 4.95
CA LEU A 238 9.89 -7.96 4.18
C LEU A 238 11.25 -8.58 3.84
N LYS A 239 11.44 -9.89 4.05
CA LYS A 239 12.72 -10.57 3.87
C LYS A 239 13.39 -10.29 2.53
N ASP A 240 12.59 -10.34 1.46
CA ASP A 240 13.03 -10.19 0.07
C ASP A 240 12.65 -8.82 -0.52
N TYR A 241 12.26 -7.88 0.34
CA TYR A 241 11.92 -6.52 -0.05
C TYR A 241 13.16 -5.76 -0.56
N PRO A 242 13.06 -4.98 -1.66
CA PRO A 242 14.20 -4.34 -2.32
C PRO A 242 14.72 -3.09 -1.60
N PHE A 243 15.09 -3.20 -0.31
CA PHE A 243 15.61 -2.08 0.50
C PHE A 243 16.81 -1.35 -0.10
N HIS A 244 17.62 -2.05 -0.91
CA HIS A 244 18.79 -1.47 -1.56
C HIS A 244 18.45 -0.54 -2.73
N MET A 245 17.22 -0.62 -3.26
CA MET A 245 16.80 0.16 -4.42
C MET A 245 16.23 1.51 -3.99
N ARG A 246 16.74 2.58 -4.59
CA ARG A 246 16.19 3.94 -4.43
C ARG A 246 15.04 4.19 -5.40
N ASP A 247 14.10 3.25 -5.47
CA ASP A 247 12.89 3.41 -6.26
C ASP A 247 11.79 4.01 -5.40
N TYR A 248 11.02 4.93 -5.97
CA TYR A 248 9.88 5.54 -5.31
C TYR A 248 8.77 4.50 -5.01
N LEU A 249 8.62 3.47 -5.85
CA LEU A 249 7.62 2.40 -5.64
C LEU A 249 7.87 1.63 -4.33
N PHE A 250 9.14 1.45 -3.97
CA PHE A 250 9.55 0.67 -2.80
C PHE A 250 10.05 1.54 -1.65
N ARG A 251 9.72 2.84 -1.66
CA ARG A 251 10.10 3.75 -0.56
C ARG A 251 9.40 3.40 0.73
N GLU A 252 8.13 3.01 0.65
CA GLU A 252 7.27 2.77 1.81
C GLU A 252 6.92 1.29 1.96
N GLN A 253 7.71 0.57 2.76
CA GLN A 253 7.56 -0.87 2.94
C GLN A 253 6.26 -1.30 3.63
N PHE A 254 5.62 -0.41 4.38
CA PHE A 254 4.36 -0.74 5.06
C PHE A 254 3.13 -0.51 4.17
N SER A 255 3.28 0.13 3.01
CA SER A 255 2.20 0.32 2.03
C SER A 255 1.86 -0.93 1.23
N TRP A 256 2.67 -1.99 1.35
CA TRP A 256 2.58 -3.20 0.56
C TRP A 256 2.06 -4.39 1.36
N LYS A 257 1.14 -5.13 0.77
CA LYS A 257 0.89 -6.54 1.09
C LYS A 257 1.72 -7.39 0.13
N ILE A 258 2.52 -8.28 0.67
CA ILE A 258 3.46 -9.11 -0.10
C ILE A 258 3.07 -10.57 0.09
N GLU A 259 2.75 -11.25 -1.00
CA GLU A 259 2.42 -12.67 -0.97
C GLU A 259 3.44 -13.42 -1.82
N LYS A 260 4.09 -14.44 -1.23
CA LYS A 260 4.98 -15.31 -1.99
C LYS A 260 4.13 -16.22 -2.88
N ARG A 261 4.37 -16.18 -4.19
CA ARG A 261 3.81 -17.13 -5.17
C ARG A 261 4.73 -18.35 -5.26
N ASP A 262 5.19 -18.70 -6.45
CA ASP A 262 6.14 -19.79 -6.69
C ASP A 262 7.59 -19.26 -6.81
N PHE A 263 8.58 -20.14 -6.63
CA PHE A 263 10.05 -19.92 -6.78
C PHE A 263 10.51 -18.46 -6.92
N ASP A 264 10.91 -17.85 -5.81
CA ASP A 264 11.44 -16.48 -5.72
C ASP A 264 10.58 -15.37 -6.35
N THR A 265 9.29 -15.61 -6.62
CA THR A 265 8.37 -14.62 -7.18
C THR A 265 7.38 -14.15 -6.11
N TYR A 266 7.13 -12.85 -6.08
CA TYR A 266 6.34 -12.20 -5.04
C TYR A 266 5.26 -11.33 -5.66
N GLU A 267 4.04 -11.44 -5.18
CA GLU A 267 2.94 -10.55 -5.54
C GLU A 267 2.88 -9.40 -4.54
N TYR A 268 2.91 -8.19 -5.07
CA TYR A 268 2.83 -6.95 -4.33
C TYR A 268 1.49 -6.29 -4.63
N THR A 269 0.69 -6.06 -3.59
CA THR A 269 -0.57 -5.31 -3.69
C THR A 269 -0.52 -4.13 -2.73
N VAL A 270 -0.89 -2.94 -3.17
CA VAL A 270 -0.98 -1.80 -2.25
C VAL A 270 -2.08 -2.04 -1.22
N LYS A 271 -1.79 -1.79 0.06
CA LYS A 271 -2.79 -1.87 1.14
C LYS A 271 -3.84 -0.75 1.03
N HIS A 272 -3.49 0.33 0.36
CA HIS A 272 -4.27 1.55 0.34
C HIS A 272 -4.41 2.11 -1.09
N GLY A 273 -5.62 2.59 -1.41
CA GLY A 273 -5.96 3.04 -2.75
C GLY A 273 -6.39 1.90 -3.68
N MET A 274 -6.96 2.25 -4.83
CA MET A 274 -7.49 1.24 -5.76
C MET A 274 -6.42 0.69 -6.72
N GLY A 275 -6.16 -0.62 -6.58
CA GLY A 275 -5.81 -1.48 -7.70
C GLY A 275 -4.44 -1.28 -8.33
N PHE A 276 -3.45 -0.82 -7.57
CA PHE A 276 -2.06 -0.84 -7.99
C PHE A 276 -1.33 -2.04 -7.36
N GLY A 277 -0.49 -2.70 -8.16
CA GLY A 277 0.28 -3.83 -7.68
C GLY A 277 1.14 -4.41 -8.79
N GLY A 278 1.64 -5.61 -8.56
CA GLY A 278 2.41 -6.29 -9.57
C GLY A 278 3.16 -7.50 -9.06
N ILE A 279 3.89 -8.12 -9.98
CA ILE A 279 4.74 -9.27 -9.71
C ILE A 279 6.19 -8.81 -9.64
N TYR A 280 6.84 -9.07 -8.51
CA TYR A 280 8.23 -8.76 -8.26
C TYR A 280 9.10 -10.02 -8.42
N LEU A 281 10.11 -9.91 -9.27
CA LEU A 281 11.13 -10.93 -9.48
C LEU A 281 12.51 -10.38 -9.11
N PRO A 282 13.16 -10.89 -8.06
CA PRO A 282 14.52 -10.55 -7.73
C PRO A 282 15.47 -11.16 -8.77
N LEU A 283 16.35 -10.31 -9.32
CA LEU A 283 17.37 -10.69 -10.29
C LEU A 283 18.78 -10.57 -9.66
N PRO A 284 19.78 -11.29 -10.19
CA PRO A 284 21.17 -11.18 -9.75
C PRO A 284 21.70 -9.74 -9.79
N GLN A 285 22.79 -9.50 -9.06
CA GLN A 285 23.48 -8.20 -8.98
C GLN A 285 22.58 -7.03 -8.54
N LYS A 286 21.69 -7.29 -7.57
CA LYS A 286 20.77 -6.28 -7.02
C LYS A 286 19.79 -5.70 -8.06
N ASN A 287 19.59 -6.38 -9.18
CA ASN A 287 18.57 -6.03 -10.15
C ASN A 287 17.21 -6.62 -9.74
N TYR A 288 16.14 -6.14 -10.35
CA TYR A 288 14.82 -6.77 -10.22
C TYR A 288 13.98 -6.50 -11.48
N ASP A 289 12.96 -7.31 -11.69
CA ASP A 289 11.84 -7.02 -12.58
C ASP A 289 10.55 -6.82 -11.77
N PHE A 290 9.74 -5.84 -12.16
CA PHE A 290 8.46 -5.54 -11.53
C PHE A 290 7.38 -5.37 -12.60
N LEU A 291 6.57 -6.41 -12.80
CA LEU A 291 5.44 -6.41 -13.70
C LEU A 291 4.29 -5.66 -13.05
N THR A 292 4.13 -4.39 -13.39
CA THR A 292 3.08 -3.55 -12.80
C THR A 292 1.73 -3.76 -13.44
N ASN A 293 0.72 -3.89 -12.59
CA ASN A 293 -0.68 -3.85 -12.95
C ASN A 293 -1.36 -2.65 -12.25
N ASN A 294 -2.11 -1.87 -13.03
CA ASN A 294 -2.83 -0.70 -12.53
C ASN A 294 -4.27 -0.72 -13.02
N VAL A 295 -5.22 -0.91 -12.11
CA VAL A 295 -6.66 -0.98 -12.41
C VAL A 295 -7.18 0.28 -13.11
N GLU A 296 -6.57 1.45 -12.86
CA GLU A 296 -6.93 2.69 -13.54
C GLU A 296 -6.76 2.63 -15.07
N PHE A 297 -5.90 1.76 -15.60
CA PHE A 297 -5.72 1.57 -17.04
C PHE A 297 -6.94 0.93 -17.70
N TYR A 298 -7.78 0.24 -16.93
CA TYR A 298 -8.92 -0.53 -17.43
C TYR A 298 -10.27 0.08 -17.07
N LYS A 299 -10.32 1.23 -16.39
CA LYS A 299 -11.57 1.82 -15.89
C LYS A 299 -12.62 2.11 -16.96
N ASP A 300 -12.17 2.36 -18.19
CA ASP A 300 -13.03 2.68 -19.34
C ASP A 300 -13.27 1.46 -20.25
N VAL A 301 -12.73 0.29 -19.89
CA VAL A 301 -12.89 -0.97 -20.62
C VAL A 301 -14.26 -1.57 -20.30
N LYS A 302 -15.01 -1.96 -21.35
CA LYS A 302 -16.37 -2.47 -21.20
C LYS A 302 -16.45 -3.89 -20.63
N ASP A 303 -15.45 -4.73 -20.93
CA ASP A 303 -15.34 -6.10 -20.42
C ASP A 303 -13.91 -6.37 -19.94
N PHE A 304 -13.72 -6.37 -18.62
CA PHE A 304 -12.43 -6.66 -18.00
C PHE A 304 -12.07 -8.15 -18.02
N GLY A 305 -13.04 -9.04 -18.25
CA GLY A 305 -12.82 -10.49 -18.25
C GLY A 305 -11.82 -10.92 -19.32
N GLU A 306 -11.90 -10.32 -20.50
CA GLU A 306 -10.98 -10.57 -21.62
C GLU A 306 -9.56 -10.11 -21.29
N TYR A 307 -9.39 -8.87 -20.81
CA TYR A 307 -8.07 -8.35 -20.41
C TYR A 307 -7.44 -9.14 -19.28
N ARG A 308 -8.22 -9.69 -18.34
CA ARG A 308 -7.70 -10.56 -17.28
C ARG A 308 -6.99 -11.79 -17.85
N GLN A 309 -7.54 -12.40 -18.89
CA GLN A 309 -6.93 -13.56 -19.55
C GLN A 309 -5.66 -13.16 -20.30
N TRP A 310 -5.64 -11.99 -20.95
CA TRP A 310 -4.46 -11.48 -21.64
C TRP A 310 -3.33 -11.20 -20.66
N ILE A 311 -3.64 -10.50 -19.56
CA ILE A 311 -2.69 -10.17 -18.49
C ILE A 311 -2.08 -11.45 -17.94
N GLN A 312 -2.90 -12.46 -17.61
CA GLN A 312 -2.40 -13.72 -17.07
C GLN A 312 -1.45 -14.43 -18.04
N LEU A 313 -1.80 -14.53 -19.32
CA LEU A 313 -0.93 -15.13 -20.33
C LEU A 313 0.40 -14.38 -20.46
N LEU A 314 0.36 -13.05 -20.52
CA LEU A 314 1.54 -12.21 -20.70
C LEU A 314 2.43 -12.22 -19.46
N GLU A 315 1.84 -12.16 -18.27
CA GLU A 315 2.55 -12.33 -17.00
C GLU A 315 3.29 -13.67 -16.97
N GLU A 316 2.67 -14.77 -17.40
CA GLU A 316 3.30 -16.09 -17.45
C GLU A 316 4.49 -16.11 -18.44
N ILE A 317 4.30 -15.57 -19.66
CA ILE A 317 5.37 -15.45 -20.66
C ILE A 317 6.56 -14.65 -20.13
N ILE A 318 6.29 -13.53 -19.45
CA ILE A 318 7.34 -12.66 -18.93
C ILE A 318 8.05 -13.34 -17.76
N THR A 319 7.31 -13.87 -16.79
CA THR A 319 7.86 -14.51 -15.58
C THR A 319 8.73 -15.71 -15.94
N GLU A 320 8.21 -16.63 -16.78
CA GLU A 320 8.97 -17.80 -17.27
C GLU A 320 10.13 -17.40 -18.19
N GLY A 321 9.96 -16.29 -18.91
CA GLY A 321 10.99 -15.66 -19.72
C GLY A 321 12.18 -15.21 -18.88
N PHE A 322 11.93 -14.37 -17.88
CA PHE A 322 12.93 -13.83 -16.96
C PHE A 322 13.63 -14.90 -16.14
N ASP A 323 12.91 -15.89 -15.62
CA ASP A 323 13.52 -17.05 -14.94
C ASP A 323 14.56 -17.73 -15.84
N SER A 324 14.22 -17.89 -17.11
CA SER A 324 15.06 -18.61 -18.07
C SER A 324 16.27 -17.83 -18.56
N ILE A 325 16.23 -16.50 -18.44
CA ILE A 325 17.36 -15.61 -18.75
C ILE A 325 18.03 -15.05 -17.50
N LYS A 326 17.63 -15.44 -16.28
CA LYS A 326 18.14 -14.88 -15.02
C LYS A 326 19.67 -14.83 -14.96
N CYS A 327 20.33 -15.86 -15.49
CA CYS A 327 21.79 -15.95 -15.57
C CYS A 327 22.47 -14.83 -16.38
N ILE A 328 21.79 -14.16 -17.32
CA ILE A 328 22.40 -13.07 -18.10
C ILE A 328 22.67 -11.85 -17.23
N PHE A 329 21.90 -11.67 -16.15
CA PHE A 329 22.05 -10.58 -15.19
C PHE A 329 23.17 -10.85 -14.16
N GLU A 330 23.79 -12.04 -14.18
CA GLU A 330 25.00 -12.34 -13.41
C GLU A 330 26.26 -11.77 -14.07
N ASP A 331 26.19 -11.41 -15.36
CA ASP A 331 27.31 -10.82 -16.09
C ASP A 331 27.43 -9.32 -15.75
N ASN A 332 28.62 -8.90 -15.31
CA ASN A 332 28.92 -7.51 -14.95
C ASN A 332 28.74 -6.52 -16.11
N LYS A 333 28.66 -7.00 -17.35
CA LYS A 333 28.43 -6.17 -18.54
C LYS A 333 26.95 -5.90 -18.83
N ALA A 334 26.04 -6.66 -18.23
CA ALA A 334 24.60 -6.57 -18.53
C ALA A 334 23.98 -5.30 -17.91
N ILE A 335 23.56 -5.40 -16.65
CA ILE A 335 23.10 -4.29 -15.80
C ILE A 335 23.38 -4.65 -14.34
N SER A 336 23.57 -3.66 -13.50
CA SER A 336 23.75 -3.86 -12.06
C SER A 336 23.00 -2.78 -11.30
N ASN A 337 22.41 -3.16 -10.15
CA ASN A 337 21.67 -2.25 -9.28
C ASN A 337 20.62 -1.42 -10.04
N THR A 338 19.92 -2.04 -11.00
CA THR A 338 18.96 -1.41 -11.89
C THR A 338 17.63 -2.15 -11.84
N GLY A 339 16.54 -1.39 -11.70
CA GLY A 339 15.20 -1.94 -11.79
C GLY A 339 14.72 -2.04 -13.25
N ILE A 340 13.92 -3.04 -13.55
CA ILE A 340 13.10 -3.12 -14.75
C ILE A 340 11.65 -3.10 -14.27
N GLN A 341 10.86 -2.16 -14.74
CA GLN A 341 9.42 -2.13 -14.51
C GLN A 341 8.75 -2.34 -15.86
N ILE A 342 7.85 -3.31 -15.94
CA ILE A 342 7.12 -3.63 -17.15
C ILE A 342 5.64 -3.36 -16.91
N ALA A 343 5.04 -2.49 -17.73
CA ALA A 343 3.64 -2.08 -17.58
C ALA A 343 2.87 -2.42 -18.86
N PHE A 344 1.87 -3.31 -18.72
CA PHE A 344 0.88 -3.50 -19.78
C PHE A 344 -0.10 -2.32 -19.79
N MET A 345 -0.45 -1.84 -20.97
CA MET A 345 -1.48 -0.81 -21.16
C MET A 345 -2.45 -1.27 -22.26
N PRO A 346 -3.77 -1.17 -22.05
CA PRO A 346 -4.73 -1.26 -23.13
C PRO A 346 -4.45 -0.24 -24.23
N ILE A 347 -4.70 -0.59 -25.49
CA ILE A 347 -4.42 0.29 -26.63
C ILE A 347 -5.25 1.59 -26.55
N GLU A 348 -6.48 1.49 -26.06
CA GLU A 348 -7.39 2.61 -25.83
C GLU A 348 -6.80 3.60 -24.83
N TYR A 349 -6.21 3.08 -23.75
CA TYR A 349 -5.54 3.90 -22.74
C TYR A 349 -4.28 4.54 -23.31
N ALA A 350 -3.46 3.79 -24.05
CA ALA A 350 -2.24 4.32 -24.67
C ALA A 350 -2.56 5.49 -25.62
N VAL A 351 -3.59 5.35 -26.45
CA VAL A 351 -4.09 6.42 -27.34
C VAL A 351 -4.57 7.62 -26.52
N HIS A 352 -5.43 7.40 -25.52
CA HIS A 352 -5.97 8.49 -24.70
C HIS A 352 -4.88 9.26 -23.93
N ALA A 353 -3.84 8.56 -23.46
CA ALA A 353 -2.70 9.14 -22.75
C ALA A 353 -1.67 9.82 -23.67
N GLY A 354 -1.87 9.81 -25.00
CA GLY A 354 -0.95 10.39 -25.98
C GLY A 354 0.32 9.56 -26.20
N HIS A 355 0.25 8.25 -25.96
CA HIS A 355 1.34 7.28 -26.12
C HIS A 355 1.19 6.48 -27.42
N GLU A 356 1.04 7.19 -28.55
CA GLU A 356 0.74 6.56 -29.85
C GLU A 356 1.97 6.30 -30.72
N SER A 357 3.09 6.97 -30.45
CA SER A 357 4.23 7.00 -31.38
C SER A 357 4.83 5.63 -31.69
N PHE A 358 4.80 4.70 -30.73
CA PHE A 358 5.36 3.35 -30.87
C PHE A 358 4.35 2.33 -31.44
N LEU A 359 3.09 2.71 -31.62
CA LEU A 359 2.03 1.84 -32.19
C LEU A 359 2.15 1.64 -33.71
N TYR A 360 3.04 2.38 -34.36
CA TYR A 360 3.29 2.32 -35.81
C TYR A 360 4.51 1.48 -36.19
N GLU A 361 5.20 0.90 -35.20
CA GLU A 361 6.39 0.09 -35.45
C GLU A 361 6.03 -1.26 -36.10
N ASP A 362 6.95 -1.82 -36.89
CA ASP A 362 6.75 -3.14 -37.48
C ASP A 362 7.02 -4.24 -36.42
N ARG A 363 5.95 -4.67 -35.76
CA ARG A 363 5.91 -5.68 -34.69
C ARG A 363 4.97 -6.82 -35.05
N ILE A 364 5.16 -8.02 -34.52
CA ILE A 364 4.27 -9.15 -34.76
C ILE A 364 3.23 -9.26 -33.64
N TYR A 365 3.64 -9.17 -32.37
CA TYR A 365 2.81 -9.51 -31.22
C TYR A 365 2.49 -8.30 -30.34
N VAL A 366 3.49 -7.49 -30.01
CA VAL A 366 3.34 -6.36 -29.09
C VAL A 366 4.12 -5.13 -29.55
N TYR A 367 3.56 -3.97 -29.24
CA TYR A 367 4.25 -2.69 -29.32
C TYR A 367 4.84 -2.35 -27.97
N SER A 368 6.05 -1.81 -27.92
CA SER A 368 6.68 -1.44 -26.66
C SER A 368 7.54 -0.18 -26.79
N ASP A 369 7.66 0.56 -25.70
CA ASP A 369 8.65 1.61 -25.54
C ASP A 369 9.30 1.56 -24.16
N ALA A 370 10.36 2.35 -23.97
CA ALA A 370 10.99 2.45 -22.66
C ALA A 370 11.49 3.86 -22.35
N GLN A 371 11.49 4.18 -21.06
CA GLN A 371 12.13 5.35 -20.49
C GLN A 371 13.04 4.93 -19.34
N TYR A 372 14.17 5.62 -19.17
CA TYR A 372 15.05 5.41 -18.03
C TYR A 372 14.86 6.56 -17.03
N TYR A 373 14.47 6.24 -15.80
CA TYR A 373 14.21 7.22 -14.76
C TYR A 373 14.56 6.64 -13.39
N SER A 374 15.26 7.43 -12.56
CA SER A 374 15.59 7.07 -11.17
C SER A 374 16.19 5.66 -10.99
N HIS A 375 17.19 5.31 -11.81
CA HIS A 375 17.88 4.00 -11.77
C HIS A 375 17.00 2.80 -12.15
N LYS A 376 15.97 3.05 -12.97
CA LYS A 376 15.05 2.03 -13.47
C LYS A 376 14.70 2.24 -14.93
N TRP A 377 14.59 1.14 -15.66
CA TRP A 377 13.94 1.08 -16.96
C TRP A 377 12.45 0.85 -16.78
N ILE A 378 11.63 1.77 -17.27
CA ILE A 378 10.18 1.62 -17.32
C ILE A 378 9.82 1.28 -18.75
N ILE A 379 9.49 0.02 -19.00
CA ILE A 379 9.02 -0.50 -20.26
C ILE A 379 7.49 -0.47 -20.23
N ARG A 380 6.89 0.11 -21.25
CA ARG A 380 5.44 0.06 -21.44
C ARG A 380 5.15 -0.71 -22.69
N TYR A 381 4.13 -1.56 -22.68
CA TYR A 381 3.78 -2.35 -23.84
C TYR A 381 2.27 -2.49 -24.03
N VAL A 382 1.89 -2.68 -25.28
CA VAL A 382 0.50 -2.78 -25.77
C VAL A 382 0.42 -4.00 -26.67
N VAL A 383 -0.63 -4.81 -26.52
CA VAL A 383 -0.86 -5.96 -27.41
C VAL A 383 -1.27 -5.47 -28.79
N LYS A 384 -0.56 -5.92 -29.82
CA LYS A 384 -0.91 -5.64 -31.23
C LYS A 384 -2.04 -6.54 -31.71
N ASP A 385 -1.89 -7.85 -31.49
CA ASP A 385 -2.83 -8.86 -31.95
C ASP A 385 -2.82 -10.05 -30.98
N ILE A 386 -3.83 -10.09 -30.10
CA ILE A 386 -3.94 -11.17 -29.11
C ILE A 386 -4.30 -12.51 -29.75
N ASN A 387 -5.10 -12.51 -30.82
CA ASN A 387 -5.52 -13.75 -31.48
C ASN A 387 -4.30 -14.43 -32.09
N ARG A 388 -3.41 -13.62 -32.70
CA ARG A 388 -2.13 -14.11 -33.20
C ARG A 388 -1.25 -14.70 -32.09
N ILE A 389 -1.18 -14.03 -30.93
CA ILE A 389 -0.45 -14.57 -29.76
C ILE A 389 -1.00 -15.93 -29.35
N TYR A 390 -2.33 -16.05 -29.20
CA TYR A 390 -2.98 -17.30 -28.81
C TYR A 390 -2.73 -18.42 -29.82
N GLU A 391 -2.95 -18.16 -31.11
CA GLU A 391 -2.70 -19.12 -32.19
C GLU A 391 -1.25 -19.60 -32.21
N ASP A 392 -0.28 -18.67 -32.21
CA ASP A 392 1.13 -19.01 -32.33
C ASP A 392 1.68 -19.73 -31.08
N ILE A 393 1.15 -19.45 -29.87
CA ILE A 393 1.49 -20.19 -28.65
C ILE A 393 0.87 -21.59 -28.65
N GLN A 394 -0.36 -21.72 -29.12
CA GLN A 394 -1.04 -23.01 -29.22
C GLN A 394 -0.31 -23.96 -30.19
N GLU A 395 0.07 -23.45 -31.37
CA GLU A 395 0.79 -24.20 -32.40
C GLU A 395 2.26 -24.48 -32.06
N ALA A 396 2.88 -23.63 -31.23
CA ALA A 396 4.28 -23.79 -30.85
C ALA A 396 4.53 -25.12 -30.10
N LYS A 397 5.64 -25.77 -30.47
CA LYS A 397 6.15 -26.98 -29.81
C LYS A 397 7.29 -26.70 -28.84
N ASN A 398 7.87 -25.50 -28.95
CA ASN A 398 9.04 -25.06 -28.20
C ASN A 398 8.83 -23.62 -27.74
N ARG A 399 9.82 -23.05 -27.05
CA ARG A 399 9.74 -21.71 -26.46
C ARG A 399 10.00 -20.56 -27.44
N SER A 400 10.10 -20.83 -28.75
CA SER A 400 10.45 -19.80 -29.72
C SER A 400 9.42 -18.66 -29.76
N THR A 401 8.12 -18.97 -29.74
CA THR A 401 7.04 -17.96 -29.69
C THR A 401 7.08 -17.15 -28.40
N GLU A 402 7.18 -17.80 -27.23
CA GLU A 402 7.32 -17.14 -25.92
C GLU A 402 8.46 -16.10 -25.93
N PHE A 403 9.64 -16.51 -26.42
CA PHE A 403 10.81 -15.64 -26.49
C PHE A 403 10.74 -14.56 -27.57
N ASN A 404 9.96 -14.77 -28.64
CA ASN A 404 9.71 -13.72 -29.62
C ASN A 404 8.86 -12.59 -29.02
N ILE A 405 7.82 -12.96 -28.27
CA ILE A 405 6.96 -12.02 -27.54
C ILE A 405 7.77 -11.27 -26.48
N LEU A 406 8.49 -12.00 -25.62
CA LEU A 406 9.35 -11.39 -24.60
C LEU A 406 10.38 -10.44 -25.22
N ARG A 407 10.99 -10.82 -26.35
CA ARG A 407 11.91 -9.94 -27.06
C ARG A 407 11.22 -8.66 -27.50
N GLU A 408 10.03 -8.74 -28.10
CA GLU A 408 9.30 -7.54 -28.51
C GLU A 408 8.96 -6.61 -27.34
N ILE A 409 8.67 -7.16 -26.15
CA ILE A 409 8.53 -6.35 -24.93
C ILE A 409 9.86 -5.67 -24.57
N LEU A 410 10.98 -6.40 -24.62
CA LEU A 410 12.28 -5.92 -24.14
C LEU A 410 13.08 -5.10 -25.17
N ILE A 411 12.72 -5.09 -26.45
CA ILE A 411 13.48 -4.41 -27.51
C ILE A 411 13.93 -2.98 -27.15
N PRO A 412 13.06 -2.09 -26.61
CA PRO A 412 13.47 -0.73 -26.28
C PRO A 412 14.61 -0.65 -25.25
N LEU A 413 14.72 -1.65 -24.37
CA LEU A 413 15.83 -1.83 -23.43
C LEU A 413 17.05 -2.41 -24.15
N LEU A 414 16.87 -3.51 -24.89
CA LEU A 414 17.94 -4.23 -25.57
C LEU A 414 18.68 -3.36 -26.60
N ASP A 415 17.95 -2.52 -27.35
CA ASP A 415 18.54 -1.61 -28.34
C ASP A 415 19.42 -0.53 -27.68
N ARG A 416 19.10 -0.15 -26.44
CA ARG A 416 19.87 0.83 -25.67
C ARG A 416 20.99 0.20 -24.85
N MET A 417 21.00 -1.12 -24.72
CA MET A 417 21.97 -1.88 -23.92
C MET A 417 22.57 -3.03 -24.75
N PRO A 418 23.56 -2.74 -25.61
CA PRO A 418 24.11 -3.71 -26.55
C PRO A 418 24.69 -4.96 -25.90
N ASP A 419 25.38 -4.82 -24.75
CA ASP A 419 25.94 -5.96 -24.02
C ASP A 419 24.85 -6.89 -23.49
N LEU A 420 23.77 -6.33 -22.91
CA LEU A 420 22.60 -7.09 -22.48
C LEU A 420 21.91 -7.78 -23.67
N ASN A 421 21.83 -7.10 -24.82
CA ASN A 421 21.25 -7.65 -26.04
C ASN A 421 22.04 -8.85 -26.58
N GLU A 422 23.37 -8.76 -26.62
CA GLU A 422 24.21 -9.89 -27.04
C GLU A 422 23.99 -11.12 -26.15
N LEU A 423 23.96 -10.91 -24.83
CA LEU A 423 23.70 -11.97 -23.86
C LEU A 423 22.29 -12.55 -24.02
N PHE A 424 21.28 -11.70 -24.18
CA PHE A 424 19.89 -12.09 -24.40
C PHE A 424 19.74 -12.94 -25.67
N GLU A 425 20.27 -12.48 -26.82
CA GLU A 425 20.16 -13.21 -28.08
C GLU A 425 20.92 -14.54 -28.07
N SER A 426 22.08 -14.58 -27.40
CA SER A 426 22.85 -15.82 -27.20
C SER A 426 22.07 -16.84 -26.36
N LYS A 427 21.43 -16.39 -25.27
CA LYS A 427 20.61 -17.24 -24.40
C LYS A 427 19.32 -17.68 -25.08
N ARG A 428 18.62 -16.76 -25.75
CA ARG A 428 17.38 -16.98 -26.50
C ARG A 428 17.55 -18.10 -27.52
N LYS A 429 18.64 -18.12 -28.30
CA LYS A 429 18.90 -19.19 -29.29
C LYS A 429 18.95 -20.59 -28.68
N LYS A 430 19.42 -20.72 -27.44
CA LYS A 430 19.49 -22.01 -26.73
C LYS A 430 18.13 -22.39 -26.15
N VAL A 431 17.50 -21.47 -25.43
CA VAL A 431 16.25 -21.73 -24.69
C VAL A 431 15.05 -21.87 -25.61
N SER A 432 15.04 -21.19 -26.77
CA SER A 432 13.94 -21.27 -27.75
C SER A 432 13.70 -22.69 -28.29
N LEU A 433 14.67 -23.59 -28.17
CA LEU A 433 14.58 -24.99 -28.60
C LEU A 433 14.02 -25.93 -27.52
N GLU A 434 13.93 -25.45 -26.28
CA GLU A 434 13.39 -26.22 -25.15
C GLU A 434 11.87 -26.39 -25.28
N LYS A 435 11.31 -27.34 -24.53
CA LYS A 435 9.85 -27.56 -24.50
C LYS A 435 9.15 -26.28 -24.03
N LYS A 436 8.04 -25.93 -24.69
CA LYS A 436 7.20 -24.81 -24.26
C LYS A 436 6.81 -24.94 -22.78
N LYS A 437 6.73 -23.80 -22.10
CA LYS A 437 6.35 -23.71 -20.69
C LYS A 437 4.96 -23.08 -20.50
N VAL A 438 4.54 -22.25 -21.44
CA VAL A 438 3.23 -21.56 -21.39
C VAL A 438 2.22 -22.31 -22.26
N GLU A 439 1.02 -22.54 -21.72
CA GLU A 439 -0.10 -23.14 -22.45
C GLU A 439 -1.31 -22.21 -22.47
N VAL A 440 -2.08 -22.30 -23.55
CA VAL A 440 -3.35 -21.57 -23.73
C VAL A 440 -4.44 -22.62 -23.75
N PHE A 441 -5.49 -22.41 -22.94
CA PHE A 441 -6.65 -23.31 -22.82
C PHE A 441 -7.84 -22.86 -23.65
#